data_AF-A0A2T2YZ72-F1
#
_entry.id   AF-A0A2T2YZ72-F1
#
_cell.length_a   1.000
_cell.length_b   1.000
_cell.length_c   1.000
_cell.angle_alpha   90.00
_cell.angle_beta   90.00
_cell.angle_gamma   90.00
#
_symmetry.space_group_name_H-M   'P 1'
#
loop_
_entity.id
_entity.type
_entity.pdbx_description
1 polymer ?
#
loop_
_entity_poly.entity_id
_entity_poly.type
_entity_poly.pdbx_seq_one_letter_code
_entity_poly.pdbx_strand_id
1 'polypeptide(L)'
;MADRIVAGLRGIAPPGWQRLEASFAITVVAESALFLAHDGDSPVRCQVSEEVSELVRRHRQLSGALTDGPWWRLMVYVDADGAEVVTDQGAEPFPGEQLFAPQAYLADLERYPRGRLPVWLAAYIGRGAPQSRPPRAAADDVRADRSAGVQAMPVTGELPDLAVLWARWAVLAGAFVAVGSERGPRIGPSVGVFESARHSGSTLTLLPGDRAVLSGGVWDAPILDAAYNGEGAMPKLFAGAPDWVVDPVLNPRVMTGMLSFCYWWEKGQWYRGESAPISECAAALPAVWTGDMVAKVVAGVLDSPSADAAALLVSAAQAAAVTREAIMQVVGDDTEADVDGALFQFLLADLVAGDVAGIRETKALHLVREHIRGRGEDTTGYPLSTLRAERISVGWMVRSPVPDNEIALDRAVFYVADDGVVERSSSSVPLSAFITDFERRFRLRVSGGTLPARGGR
;
A
#
# COMPACT_ATOMS: atom_id res chain seq x y z
N MET A 1 -13.64 -27.67 35.37
CA MET A 1 -14.77 -27.24 34.52
C MET A 1 -14.40 -27.39 33.06
N ALA A 2 -13.24 -26.85 32.65
CA ALA A 2 -12.64 -27.07 31.33
C ALA A 2 -12.61 -28.55 30.90
N ASP A 3 -12.15 -29.47 31.75
CA ASP A 3 -12.10 -30.91 31.42
C ASP A 3 -13.49 -31.51 31.09
N ARG A 4 -14.55 -31.00 31.74
CA ARG A 4 -15.93 -31.45 31.47
C ARG A 4 -16.44 -30.93 30.13
N ILE A 5 -16.06 -29.70 29.75
CA ILE A 5 -16.36 -29.13 28.44
C ILE A 5 -15.66 -29.96 27.36
N VAL A 6 -14.36 -30.24 27.54
CA VAL A 6 -13.57 -31.07 26.63
C VAL A 6 -14.16 -32.48 26.49
N ALA A 7 -14.51 -33.12 27.60
CA ALA A 7 -15.12 -34.46 27.59
C ALA A 7 -16.47 -34.47 26.85
N GLY A 8 -17.30 -33.43 27.04
CA GLY A 8 -18.56 -33.27 26.33
C GLY A 8 -18.36 -33.11 24.82
N LEU A 9 -17.41 -32.27 24.40
CA LEU A 9 -17.08 -32.08 22.99
C LEU A 9 -16.58 -33.37 22.32
N ARG A 10 -15.73 -34.14 23.01
CA ARG A 10 -15.26 -35.46 22.53
C ARG A 10 -16.42 -36.46 22.35
N GLY A 11 -17.44 -36.39 23.20
CA GLY A 11 -18.62 -37.25 23.11
C GLY A 11 -19.54 -36.93 21.93
N ILE A 12 -19.49 -35.70 21.42
CA ILE A 12 -20.28 -35.23 20.27
C ILE A 12 -19.54 -35.47 18.95
N ALA A 13 -18.21 -35.47 18.98
CA ALA A 13 -17.39 -35.59 17.78
C ALA A 13 -17.64 -36.90 17.00
N PRO A 14 -17.65 -36.86 15.66
CA PRO A 14 -17.85 -38.04 14.83
C PRO A 14 -16.69 -39.04 15.01
N PRO A 15 -16.93 -40.35 14.92
CA PRO A 15 -15.87 -41.36 15.01
C PRO A 15 -14.74 -41.10 14.00
N GLY A 16 -13.48 -41.28 14.42
CA GLY A 16 -12.32 -41.10 13.55
C GLY A 16 -11.77 -39.67 13.46
N TRP A 17 -12.30 -38.73 14.27
CA TRP A 17 -11.74 -37.38 14.38
C TRP A 17 -10.26 -37.41 14.80
N GLN A 18 -9.47 -36.50 14.24
CA GLN A 18 -8.06 -36.29 14.56
C GLN A 18 -7.83 -34.99 15.33
N ARG A 19 -8.60 -33.95 14.99
CA ARG A 19 -8.54 -32.64 15.64
C ARG A 19 -9.93 -32.05 15.82
N LEU A 20 -10.18 -31.44 16.97
CA LEU A 20 -11.39 -30.73 17.31
C LEU A 20 -11.07 -29.27 17.59
N GLU A 21 -11.89 -28.38 17.07
CA GLU A 21 -11.82 -26.95 17.34
C GLU A 21 -13.20 -26.44 17.73
N ALA A 22 -13.36 -26.01 18.98
CA ALA A 22 -14.57 -25.36 19.43
C ALA A 22 -14.28 -23.93 19.87
N SER A 23 -15.04 -22.98 19.37
CA SER A 23 -14.95 -21.57 19.74
C SER A 23 -16.31 -21.08 20.19
N PHE A 24 -16.37 -20.56 21.41
CA PHE A 24 -17.56 -20.00 22.01
C PHE A 24 -17.37 -18.50 22.20
N ALA A 25 -18.37 -17.70 21.82
CA ALA A 25 -18.42 -16.27 22.11
C ALA A 25 -19.67 -16.00 22.93
N ILE A 26 -19.54 -15.32 24.07
CA ILE A 26 -20.67 -15.08 24.99
C ILE A 26 -20.61 -13.67 25.58
N THR A 27 -21.76 -13.01 25.57
CA THR A 27 -22.10 -11.83 26.37
C THR A 27 -23.28 -12.15 27.28
N VAL A 28 -23.77 -11.19 28.07
CA VAL A 28 -25.00 -11.36 28.86
C VAL A 28 -26.28 -11.56 28.02
N VAL A 29 -26.29 -11.14 26.75
CA VAL A 29 -27.50 -11.14 25.88
C VAL A 29 -27.32 -11.89 24.57
N ALA A 30 -26.11 -12.33 24.24
CA ALA A 30 -25.81 -13.04 23.00
C ALA A 30 -24.83 -14.19 23.25
N GLU A 31 -25.01 -15.28 22.52
CA GLU A 31 -24.08 -16.40 22.50
C GLU A 31 -23.95 -16.98 21.09
N SER A 32 -22.76 -17.49 20.78
CA SER A 32 -22.43 -18.15 19.52
C SER A 32 -21.44 -19.27 19.80
N ALA A 33 -21.62 -20.39 19.09
CA ALA A 33 -20.78 -21.56 19.20
C ALA A 33 -20.45 -22.10 17.80
N LEU A 34 -19.16 -22.23 17.52
CA LEU A 34 -18.64 -22.91 16.34
C LEU A 34 -17.86 -24.12 16.82
N PHE A 35 -18.25 -25.31 16.36
CA PHE A 35 -17.53 -26.54 16.67
C PHE A 35 -17.24 -27.28 15.37
N LEU A 36 -15.95 -27.49 15.09
CA LEU A 36 -15.43 -28.18 13.93
C LEU A 36 -14.68 -29.44 14.37
N ALA A 37 -14.95 -30.54 13.69
CA ALA A 37 -14.19 -31.78 13.81
C ALA A 37 -13.49 -32.08 12.48
N HIS A 38 -12.20 -32.39 12.53
CA HIS A 38 -11.39 -32.72 11.37
C HIS A 38 -11.10 -34.23 11.38
N ASP A 39 -11.48 -34.92 10.31
CA ASP A 39 -11.20 -36.35 10.07
C ASP A 39 -10.25 -36.57 8.86
N GLY A 40 -9.73 -35.48 8.29
CA GLY A 40 -8.90 -35.45 7.08
C GLY A 40 -8.86 -34.02 6.50
N ASP A 41 -9.00 -33.88 5.19
CA ASP A 41 -8.83 -32.59 4.49
C ASP A 41 -9.98 -31.59 4.67
N SER A 42 -11.16 -32.01 5.16
CA SER A 42 -12.33 -31.13 5.27
C SER A 42 -12.95 -31.14 6.67
N PRO A 43 -13.08 -29.98 7.34
CA PRO A 43 -13.74 -29.91 8.64
C PRO A 43 -15.25 -30.15 8.53
N VAL A 44 -15.78 -30.94 9.46
CA VAL A 44 -17.21 -31.16 9.67
C VAL A 44 -17.71 -30.26 10.79
N ARG A 45 -18.74 -29.45 10.52
CA ARG A 45 -19.39 -28.62 11.53
C ARG A 45 -20.33 -29.46 12.40
N CYS A 46 -20.06 -29.49 13.69
CA CYS A 46 -20.81 -30.23 14.71
C CYS A 46 -21.74 -29.28 15.47
N GLN A 47 -22.91 -29.79 15.89
CA GLN A 47 -23.82 -29.06 16.76
C GLN A 47 -23.42 -29.26 18.22
N VAL A 48 -23.26 -28.16 18.96
CA VAL A 48 -22.95 -28.24 20.39
C VAL A 48 -24.23 -28.55 21.17
N SER A 49 -24.17 -29.56 22.04
CA SER A 49 -25.29 -29.91 22.92
C SER A 49 -25.55 -28.85 23.99
N GLU A 50 -26.79 -28.71 24.43
CA GLU A 50 -27.16 -27.79 25.53
C GLU A 50 -26.36 -28.04 26.82
N GLU A 51 -26.06 -29.30 27.16
CA GLU A 51 -25.26 -29.64 28.35
C GLU A 51 -23.86 -29.01 28.32
N VAL A 52 -23.21 -29.02 27.14
CA VAL A 52 -21.91 -28.37 26.94
C VAL A 52 -22.07 -26.85 26.98
N SER A 53 -23.11 -26.30 26.37
CA SER A 53 -23.41 -24.86 26.42
C SER A 53 -23.60 -24.37 27.86
N GLU A 54 -24.32 -25.11 28.71
CA GLU A 54 -24.48 -24.80 30.14
C GLU A 54 -23.13 -24.83 30.89
N LEU A 55 -22.27 -25.81 30.61
CA LEU A 55 -20.93 -25.88 31.21
C LEU A 55 -20.08 -24.66 30.82
N VAL A 56 -20.15 -24.24 29.56
CA VAL A 56 -19.45 -23.05 29.03
C VAL A 56 -20.01 -21.77 29.68
N ARG A 57 -21.33 -21.61 29.78
CA ARG A 57 -21.97 -20.48 30.49
C ARG A 57 -21.51 -20.42 31.95
N ARG A 58 -21.49 -21.55 32.65
CA ARG A 58 -21.03 -21.63 34.03
C ARG A 58 -19.54 -21.32 34.16
N HIS A 59 -18.73 -21.78 33.21
CA HIS A 59 -17.30 -21.42 33.15
C HIS A 59 -17.12 -19.90 33.02
N ARG A 60 -17.88 -19.25 32.15
CA ARG A 60 -17.87 -17.79 32.01
C ARG A 60 -18.27 -17.08 33.30
N GLN A 61 -19.36 -17.52 33.94
CA GLN A 61 -19.81 -16.93 35.20
C GLN A 61 -18.74 -16.99 36.29
N LEU A 62 -18.02 -18.12 36.39
CA LEU A 62 -16.90 -18.27 37.33
C LEU A 62 -15.74 -17.32 37.00
N SER A 63 -15.44 -17.10 35.72
CA SER A 63 -14.41 -16.14 35.31
C SER A 63 -14.78 -14.68 35.61
N GLY A 64 -16.06 -14.37 35.79
CA GLY A 64 -16.52 -13.02 36.15
C GLY A 64 -16.06 -12.53 37.53
N ALA A 65 -15.56 -13.42 38.39
CA ALA A 65 -14.96 -13.07 39.68
C ALA A 65 -13.46 -12.71 39.58
N LEU A 66 -12.84 -12.85 38.40
CA LEU A 66 -11.45 -12.49 38.16
C LEU A 66 -11.31 -10.99 37.89
N THR A 67 -10.11 -10.45 38.12
CA THR A 67 -9.80 -9.02 37.96
C THR A 67 -10.11 -8.48 36.56
N ASP A 68 -9.92 -9.29 35.52
CA ASP A 68 -10.15 -8.89 34.12
C ASP A 68 -11.60 -9.07 33.65
N GLY A 69 -12.47 -9.56 34.53
CA GLY A 69 -13.86 -9.90 34.23
C GLY A 69 -13.99 -11.18 33.41
N PRO A 70 -15.23 -11.51 32.99
CA PRO A 70 -15.48 -12.72 32.22
C PRO A 70 -14.82 -12.64 30.84
N TRP A 71 -14.33 -13.75 30.31
CA TRP A 71 -13.83 -13.77 28.93
C TRP A 71 -14.96 -13.48 27.92
N TRP A 72 -14.58 -12.97 26.74
CA TRP A 72 -15.51 -12.79 25.61
C TRP A 72 -15.58 -14.06 24.77
N ARG A 73 -14.43 -14.72 24.58
CA ARG A 73 -14.34 -15.99 23.87
C ARG A 73 -13.62 -17.08 24.66
N LEU A 74 -14.03 -18.32 24.42
CA LEU A 74 -13.38 -19.53 24.89
C LEU A 74 -13.09 -20.41 23.69
N MET A 75 -11.82 -20.71 23.44
CA MET A 75 -11.37 -21.60 22.38
C MET A 75 -10.88 -22.90 23.02
N VAL A 76 -11.28 -24.02 22.43
CA VAL A 76 -10.92 -25.37 22.85
C VAL A 76 -10.34 -26.08 21.65
N TYR A 77 -9.07 -26.45 21.75
CA TYR A 77 -8.38 -27.25 20.75
C TYR A 77 -8.12 -28.63 21.35
N VAL A 78 -8.46 -29.69 20.61
CA VAL A 78 -8.22 -31.06 21.06
C VAL A 78 -7.61 -31.85 19.92
N ASP A 79 -6.51 -32.53 20.17
CA ASP A 79 -5.84 -33.41 19.21
C ASP A 79 -5.26 -34.64 19.93
N ALA A 80 -4.33 -35.34 19.27
CA ALA A 80 -3.65 -36.50 19.82
C ALA A 80 -2.73 -36.16 21.00
N ASP A 81 -2.20 -34.93 21.06
CA ASP A 81 -1.24 -34.49 22.08
C ASP A 81 -1.94 -34.00 23.34
N GLY A 82 -3.19 -33.55 23.23
CA GLY A 82 -4.01 -33.25 24.41
C GLY A 82 -5.21 -32.37 24.13
N ALA A 83 -5.58 -31.58 25.14
CA ALA A 83 -6.61 -30.56 25.03
C ALA A 83 -6.08 -29.25 25.60
N GLU A 84 -6.21 -28.18 24.81
CA GLU A 84 -5.89 -26.82 25.18
C GLU A 84 -7.18 -26.01 25.29
N VAL A 85 -7.30 -25.23 26.36
CA VAL A 85 -8.45 -24.34 26.59
C VAL A 85 -7.93 -22.94 26.83
N VAL A 86 -8.24 -22.03 25.91
CA VAL A 86 -7.75 -20.65 25.88
C VAL A 86 -8.92 -19.69 26.01
N THR A 87 -8.78 -18.71 26.89
CA THR A 87 -9.75 -17.61 27.02
C THR A 87 -9.23 -16.37 26.31
N ASP A 88 -10.09 -15.70 25.54
CA ASP A 88 -9.77 -14.48 24.82
C ASP A 88 -10.61 -13.31 25.36
N GLN A 89 -9.87 -12.24 25.72
CA GLN A 89 -10.38 -10.99 26.29
C GLN A 89 -10.57 -9.90 25.23
N GLY A 90 -10.59 -10.26 23.94
CA GLY A 90 -10.68 -9.34 22.82
C GLY A 90 -9.33 -8.83 22.37
N ALA A 91 -8.27 -9.65 22.48
CA ALA A 91 -6.95 -9.22 22.02
C ALA A 91 -6.97 -8.83 20.53
N GLU A 92 -7.78 -9.53 19.73
CA GLU A 92 -8.01 -9.28 18.31
C GLU A 92 -9.51 -9.14 17.99
N PRO A 93 -9.89 -8.51 16.88
CA PRO A 93 -11.28 -8.44 16.44
C PRO A 93 -11.86 -9.84 16.22
N PHE A 94 -13.07 -10.07 16.74
CA PHE A 94 -13.70 -11.38 16.63
C PHE A 94 -14.11 -11.71 15.19
N PRO A 95 -13.96 -12.96 14.74
CA PRO A 95 -14.28 -13.34 13.37
C PRO A 95 -15.78 -13.57 13.17
N GLY A 96 -16.31 -13.17 12.02
CA GLY A 96 -17.60 -13.62 11.47
C GLY A 96 -18.74 -13.69 12.49
N GLU A 97 -19.31 -14.89 12.66
CA GLU A 97 -20.45 -15.18 13.55
C GLU A 97 -20.15 -15.02 15.05
N GLN A 98 -18.91 -14.67 15.43
CA GLN A 98 -18.50 -14.41 16.81
C GLN A 98 -18.42 -12.91 17.13
N LEU A 99 -18.49 -12.04 16.12
CA LEU A 99 -18.61 -10.60 16.33
C LEU A 99 -20.08 -10.21 16.48
N PHE A 100 -20.52 -10.03 17.72
CA PHE A 100 -21.87 -9.55 18.01
C PHE A 100 -22.08 -8.07 17.67
N ALA A 101 -23.34 -7.65 17.68
CA ALA A 101 -23.70 -6.24 17.59
C ALA A 101 -23.16 -5.44 18.80
N PRO A 102 -22.82 -4.15 18.63
CA PRO A 102 -22.32 -3.28 19.71
C PRO A 102 -23.11 -3.34 21.02
N GLN A 103 -24.44 -3.43 20.92
CA GLN A 103 -25.36 -3.45 22.07
C GLN A 103 -25.14 -4.65 22.98
N ALA A 104 -24.70 -5.79 22.43
CA ALA A 104 -24.42 -6.98 23.22
C ALA A 104 -23.21 -6.81 24.14
N TYR A 105 -22.17 -6.10 23.67
CA TYR A 105 -21.00 -5.78 24.47
C TYR A 105 -21.30 -4.69 25.49
N LEU A 106 -22.08 -3.67 25.12
CA LEU A 106 -22.52 -2.62 26.05
C LEU A 106 -23.30 -3.22 27.23
N ALA A 107 -24.27 -4.09 26.97
CA ALA A 107 -25.03 -4.78 28.02
C ALA A 107 -24.12 -5.62 28.94
N ASP A 108 -23.08 -6.25 28.37
CA ASP A 108 -22.13 -7.02 29.16
C ASP A 108 -21.24 -6.14 30.02
N LEU A 109 -20.81 -4.98 29.52
CA LEU A 109 -20.05 -4.00 30.27
C LEU A 109 -20.87 -3.31 31.37
N GLU A 110 -22.19 -3.20 31.22
CA GLU A 110 -23.09 -2.77 32.30
C GLU A 110 -23.11 -3.79 33.44
N ARG A 111 -23.09 -5.09 33.13
CA ARG A 111 -23.09 -6.17 34.12
C ARG A 111 -21.71 -6.44 34.72
N TYR A 112 -20.67 -6.37 33.89
CA TYR A 112 -19.28 -6.64 34.22
C TYR A 112 -18.41 -5.45 33.78
N PRO A 113 -18.41 -4.34 34.55
CA PRO A 113 -17.65 -3.16 34.20
C PRO A 113 -16.15 -3.44 34.08
N ARG A 114 -15.51 -2.85 33.06
CA ARG A 114 -14.07 -2.91 32.84
C ARG A 114 -13.48 -1.51 32.79
N GLY A 115 -12.34 -1.32 33.44
CA GLY A 115 -11.62 -0.05 33.44
C GLY A 115 -10.98 0.30 32.10
N ARG A 116 -10.68 -0.71 31.27
CA ARG A 116 -10.03 -0.55 29.97
C ARG A 116 -10.48 -1.65 29.02
N LEU A 117 -10.64 -1.31 27.75
CA LEU A 117 -10.97 -2.24 26.67
C LEU A 117 -9.86 -2.25 25.61
N PRO A 118 -9.71 -3.34 24.84
CA PRO A 118 -8.97 -3.30 23.58
C PRO A 118 -9.47 -2.14 22.71
N VAL A 119 -8.56 -1.40 22.05
CA VAL A 119 -8.91 -0.16 21.34
C VAL A 119 -9.94 -0.42 20.26
N TRP A 120 -9.81 -1.52 19.52
CA TRP A 120 -10.77 -1.90 18.48
C TRP A 120 -12.18 -2.12 19.03
N LEU A 121 -12.30 -2.74 20.22
CA LEU A 121 -13.59 -3.03 20.83
C LEU A 121 -14.21 -1.74 21.36
N ALA A 122 -13.41 -0.86 21.97
CA ALA A 122 -13.86 0.44 22.45
C ALA A 122 -14.36 1.33 21.30
N ALA A 123 -13.66 1.32 20.16
CA ALA A 123 -14.08 2.00 18.94
C ALA A 123 -15.35 1.38 18.36
N TYR A 124 -15.41 0.04 18.24
CA TYR A 124 -16.55 -0.70 17.69
C TYR A 124 -17.85 -0.46 18.46
N ILE A 125 -17.79 -0.36 19.79
CA ILE A 125 -18.97 -0.06 20.62
C ILE A 125 -19.31 1.43 20.70
N GLY A 126 -18.55 2.30 20.02
CA GLY A 126 -18.83 3.72 19.91
C GLY A 126 -18.47 4.56 21.14
N ARG A 127 -17.40 4.24 21.88
CA ARG A 127 -16.95 5.03 23.05
C ARG A 127 -16.34 6.41 22.72
N GLY A 128 -16.35 6.85 21.45
CA GLY A 128 -15.76 8.12 21.04
C GLY A 128 -16.58 8.84 19.97
N ALA A 129 -16.17 10.07 19.65
CA ALA A 129 -16.75 10.83 18.54
C ALA A 129 -16.55 10.06 17.22
N PRO A 130 -17.56 10.02 16.31
CA PRO A 130 -17.38 9.45 14.99
C PRO A 130 -16.21 10.12 14.28
N GLN A 131 -15.31 9.31 13.69
CA GLN A 131 -14.22 9.82 12.87
C GLN A 131 -14.64 10.06 11.42
N SER A 132 -15.84 9.61 11.02
CA SER A 132 -16.40 9.83 9.68
C SER A 132 -16.48 11.32 9.37
N ARG A 133 -15.98 11.67 8.19
CA ARG A 133 -15.95 13.00 7.60
C ARG A 133 -16.61 12.97 6.22
N PRO A 134 -17.96 12.92 6.17
CA PRO A 134 -18.67 12.98 4.89
C PRO A 134 -18.49 14.37 4.24
N PRO A 135 -18.69 14.51 2.92
CA PRO A 135 -18.41 15.76 2.19
C PRO A 135 -19.07 17.01 2.76
N ARG A 136 -20.30 16.89 3.28
CA ARG A 136 -20.99 18.01 3.93
C ARG A 136 -20.29 18.44 5.22
N ALA A 137 -19.91 17.48 6.07
CA ALA A 137 -19.18 17.76 7.30
C ALA A 137 -17.81 18.37 6.99
N ALA A 138 -17.08 17.85 5.99
CA ALA A 138 -15.81 18.43 5.57
C ALA A 138 -15.92 19.91 5.17
N ALA A 139 -16.97 20.27 4.42
CA ALA A 139 -17.22 21.66 4.05
C ALA A 139 -17.59 22.56 5.25
N ASP A 140 -18.32 22.02 6.23
CA ASP A 140 -18.63 22.72 7.49
C ASP A 140 -17.37 22.91 8.34
N ASP A 141 -16.54 21.87 8.47
CA ASP A 141 -15.25 21.91 9.19
C ASP A 141 -14.31 22.96 8.60
N VAL A 142 -14.16 23.02 7.26
CA VAL A 142 -13.31 24.03 6.60
C VAL A 142 -13.77 25.46 6.93
N ARG A 143 -15.09 25.70 7.03
CA ARG A 143 -15.62 27.00 7.43
C ARG A 143 -15.31 27.29 8.90
N ALA A 144 -15.50 26.30 9.77
CA ALA A 144 -15.22 26.41 11.19
C ALA A 144 -13.72 26.69 11.43
N ASP A 145 -12.83 25.91 10.82
CA ASP A 145 -11.38 26.07 10.92
C ASP A 145 -10.94 27.44 10.42
N ARG A 146 -11.47 27.90 9.29
CA ARG A 146 -11.19 29.26 8.79
C ARG A 146 -11.63 30.34 9.77
N SER A 147 -12.80 30.19 10.41
CA SER A 147 -13.29 31.15 11.40
C SER A 147 -12.48 31.13 12.70
N ALA A 148 -11.94 29.97 13.06
CA ALA A 148 -11.12 29.76 14.25
C ALA A 148 -9.62 30.00 14.02
N GLY A 149 -9.21 30.26 12.77
CA GLY A 149 -7.79 30.42 12.41
C GLY A 149 -6.98 29.11 12.47
N VAL A 150 -7.65 27.96 12.46
CA VAL A 150 -6.99 26.64 12.45
C VAL A 150 -6.37 26.41 11.07
N GLN A 151 -5.10 26.03 11.04
CA GLN A 151 -4.35 25.77 9.81
C GLN A 151 -3.70 24.39 9.85
N ALA A 152 -3.58 23.80 8.67
CA ALA A 152 -2.83 22.57 8.47
C ALA A 152 -1.35 22.77 8.81
N MET A 153 -0.74 21.77 9.43
CA MET A 153 0.70 21.75 9.67
C MET A 153 1.43 21.15 8.46
N PRO A 154 2.39 21.87 7.84
CA PRO A 154 3.21 21.29 6.79
C PRO A 154 4.13 20.21 7.38
N VAL A 155 4.35 19.14 6.61
CA VAL A 155 5.21 18.01 6.97
C VAL A 155 6.51 18.11 6.18
N THR A 156 7.60 18.50 6.85
CA THR A 156 8.90 18.75 6.22
C THR A 156 9.91 17.69 6.60
N GLY A 157 10.46 16.97 5.62
CA GLY A 157 11.55 16.00 5.82
C GLY A 157 11.13 14.66 6.44
N GLU A 158 9.84 14.44 6.72
CA GLU A 158 9.34 13.17 7.27
C GLU A 158 8.89 12.18 6.18
N LEU A 159 8.35 12.70 5.06
CA LEU A 159 7.92 11.92 3.90
C LEU A 159 8.63 12.42 2.64
N PRO A 160 8.97 11.50 1.72
CA PRO A 160 9.37 11.90 0.38
C PRO A 160 8.18 12.52 -0.38
N ASP A 161 8.51 13.23 -1.47
CA ASP A 161 7.51 13.75 -2.41
C ASP A 161 6.58 12.65 -2.92
N LEU A 162 5.34 13.02 -3.27
CA LEU A 162 4.30 12.08 -3.64
C LEU A 162 4.73 11.07 -4.71
N ALA A 163 5.35 11.53 -5.80
CA ALA A 163 5.81 10.65 -6.88
C ALA A 163 6.87 9.65 -6.41
N VAL A 164 7.78 10.08 -5.53
CA VAL A 164 8.81 9.22 -4.96
C VAL A 164 8.21 8.20 -3.98
N LEU A 165 7.28 8.64 -3.14
CA LEU A 165 6.56 7.77 -2.21
C LEU A 165 5.81 6.67 -2.97
N TRP A 166 5.09 7.06 -4.03
CA TRP A 166 4.34 6.14 -4.89
C TRP A 166 5.24 5.13 -5.58
N ALA A 167 6.35 5.58 -6.18
CA ALA A 167 7.31 4.70 -6.82
C ALA A 167 7.88 3.67 -5.87
N ARG A 168 8.28 4.08 -4.67
CA ARG A 168 8.83 3.17 -3.64
C ARG A 168 7.80 2.19 -3.13
N TRP A 169 6.54 2.61 -3.00
CA TRP A 169 5.44 1.71 -2.65
C TRP A 169 5.25 0.62 -3.72
N ALA A 170 5.27 1.00 -5.00
CA ALA A 170 5.14 0.08 -6.12
C ALA A 170 6.30 -0.91 -6.20
N VAL A 171 7.54 -0.48 -5.91
CA VAL A 171 8.70 -1.39 -5.83
C VAL A 171 8.51 -2.46 -4.76
N LEU A 172 8.08 -2.05 -3.56
CA LEU A 172 7.82 -3.01 -2.49
C LEU A 172 6.65 -3.94 -2.86
N ALA A 173 5.57 -3.41 -3.42
CA ALA A 173 4.45 -4.23 -3.88
C ALA A 173 4.89 -5.26 -4.93
N GLY A 174 5.68 -4.84 -5.93
CA GLY A 174 6.22 -5.72 -6.95
C GLY A 174 7.08 -6.85 -6.38
N ALA A 175 7.97 -6.55 -5.43
CA ALA A 175 8.82 -7.56 -4.80
C ALA A 175 8.01 -8.60 -4.00
N PHE A 176 7.01 -8.17 -3.23
CA PHE A 176 6.14 -9.10 -2.48
C PHE A 176 5.27 -9.96 -3.41
N VAL A 177 4.80 -9.40 -4.53
CA VAL A 177 4.06 -10.17 -5.54
C VAL A 177 4.96 -11.17 -6.25
N ALA A 178 6.20 -10.79 -6.58
CA ALA A 178 7.17 -11.68 -7.23
C ALA A 178 7.40 -12.98 -6.44
N VAL A 179 7.44 -12.92 -5.11
CA VAL A 179 7.61 -14.12 -4.26
C VAL A 179 6.29 -14.86 -3.95
N GLY A 180 5.18 -14.48 -4.60
CA GLY A 180 3.87 -15.06 -4.35
C GLY A 180 3.31 -14.80 -2.94
N SER A 181 3.85 -13.81 -2.21
CA SER A 181 3.38 -13.52 -0.85
C SER A 181 1.97 -12.94 -0.92
N GLU A 182 0.99 -13.55 -0.27
CA GLU A 182 -0.37 -13.00 -0.14
C GLU A 182 -0.43 -11.75 0.74
N ARG A 183 0.63 -11.48 1.51
CA ARG A 183 0.77 -10.33 2.40
C ARG A 183 1.67 -9.25 1.80
N GLY A 184 1.71 -8.08 2.45
CA GLY A 184 2.58 -6.96 2.09
C GLY A 184 1.88 -5.86 1.30
N PRO A 185 2.64 -4.89 0.77
CA PRO A 185 2.09 -3.76 0.04
C PRO A 185 1.45 -4.20 -1.28
N ARG A 186 0.43 -3.47 -1.71
CA ARG A 186 -0.23 -3.64 -3.02
C ARG A 186 -0.51 -2.30 -3.68
N ILE A 187 -0.51 -2.31 -5.00
CA ILE A 187 -0.97 -1.25 -5.86
C ILE A 187 -2.27 -1.71 -6.53
N GLY A 188 -3.29 -0.86 -6.42
CA GLY A 188 -4.49 -0.87 -7.24
C GLY A 188 -4.60 0.43 -8.05
N PRO A 189 -5.65 0.58 -8.88
CA PRO A 189 -5.87 1.81 -9.63
C PRO A 189 -5.96 3.03 -8.71
N SER A 190 -4.94 3.90 -8.78
CA SER A 190 -4.82 5.12 -7.95
C SER A 190 -4.81 4.88 -6.44
N VAL A 191 -4.53 3.66 -5.97
CA VAL A 191 -4.52 3.34 -4.54
C VAL A 191 -3.37 2.40 -4.18
N GLY A 192 -2.63 2.74 -3.13
CA GLY A 192 -1.67 1.87 -2.47
C GLY A 192 -2.24 1.38 -1.16
N VAL A 193 -2.20 0.08 -0.91
CA VAL A 193 -2.69 -0.52 0.34
C VAL A 193 -1.56 -1.29 1.00
N PHE A 194 -1.44 -1.16 2.32
CA PHE A 194 -0.50 -1.92 3.13
C PHE A 194 -1.16 -2.28 4.46
N GLU A 195 -1.08 -3.54 4.81
CA GLU A 195 -1.45 -4.05 6.12
C GLU A 195 -0.30 -4.92 6.64
N SER A 196 0.16 -4.61 7.85
CA SER A 196 1.18 -5.38 8.56
C SER A 196 0.57 -6.63 9.21
N ALA A 197 1.43 -7.56 9.61
CA ALA A 197 1.00 -8.74 10.36
C ALA A 197 0.39 -8.43 11.74
N ARG A 198 0.51 -7.19 12.24
CA ARG A 198 0.00 -6.75 13.54
C ARG A 198 -1.16 -5.76 13.40
N HIS A 199 -1.99 -5.91 12.37
CA HIS A 199 -3.19 -5.10 12.15
C HIS A 199 -2.99 -3.58 12.09
N SER A 200 -1.75 -3.14 11.91
CA SER A 200 -1.41 -1.76 11.57
C SER A 200 -1.34 -1.64 10.05
N GLY A 201 -1.86 -0.56 9.49
CA GLY A 201 -1.90 -0.41 8.04
C GLY A 201 -2.31 0.97 7.57
N SER A 202 -2.15 1.19 6.28
CA SER A 202 -2.42 2.46 5.63
C SER A 202 -2.87 2.31 4.19
N THR A 203 -3.53 3.36 3.73
CA THR A 203 -3.93 3.55 2.35
C THR A 203 -3.38 4.87 1.86
N LEU A 204 -2.71 4.84 0.71
CA LEU A 204 -2.38 6.01 -0.09
C LEU A 204 -3.37 6.10 -1.26
N THR A 205 -4.19 7.14 -1.31
CA THR A 205 -5.14 7.39 -2.40
C THR A 205 -4.63 8.55 -3.24
N LEU A 206 -4.38 8.32 -4.53
CA LEU A 206 -4.05 9.35 -5.51
C LEU A 206 -5.32 9.96 -6.08
N LEU A 207 -5.33 11.28 -6.23
CA LEU A 207 -6.47 12.04 -6.74
C LEU A 207 -6.04 12.97 -7.89
N PRO A 208 -6.98 13.33 -8.79
CA PRO A 208 -6.69 14.28 -9.86
C PRO A 208 -6.19 15.63 -9.32
N GLY A 209 -5.27 16.25 -10.06
CA GLY A 209 -4.74 17.59 -9.77
C GLY A 209 -3.61 17.60 -8.76
N ASP A 210 -2.71 16.61 -8.80
CA ASP A 210 -1.57 16.47 -7.88
C ASP A 210 -2.01 16.51 -6.41
N ARG A 211 -2.96 15.63 -6.09
CA ARG A 211 -3.51 15.47 -4.74
C ARG A 211 -3.39 14.03 -4.31
N ALA A 212 -3.17 13.83 -3.02
CA ALA A 212 -3.23 12.49 -2.44
C ALA A 212 -3.60 12.55 -0.97
N VAL A 213 -4.05 11.42 -0.43
CA VAL A 213 -4.27 11.21 0.99
C VAL A 213 -3.54 9.95 1.43
N LEU A 214 -2.67 10.06 2.42
CA LEU A 214 -2.07 8.94 3.13
C LEU A 214 -2.71 8.87 4.51
N SER A 215 -3.50 7.84 4.76
CA SER A 215 -4.22 7.70 6.03
C SER A 215 -4.24 6.25 6.49
N GLY A 216 -4.38 6.03 7.80
CA GLY A 216 -4.26 4.69 8.35
C GLY A 216 -4.37 4.65 9.87
N GLY A 217 -4.04 3.48 10.41
CA GLY A 217 -4.10 3.20 11.84
C GLY A 217 -2.92 2.38 12.29
N VAL A 218 -2.28 2.81 13.37
CA VAL A 218 -1.38 1.96 14.17
C VAL A 218 -2.25 1.14 15.13
N TRP A 219 -1.99 -0.16 15.19
CA TRP A 219 -2.68 -1.05 16.12
C TRP A 219 -2.40 -0.62 17.57
N ASP A 220 -3.45 -0.56 18.38
CA ASP A 220 -3.40 -0.02 19.75
C ASP A 220 -2.70 1.35 19.87
N ALA A 221 -2.93 2.23 18.89
CA ALA A 221 -2.36 3.57 18.88
C ALA A 221 -2.59 4.29 20.24
N PRO A 222 -1.53 4.78 20.92
CA PRO A 222 -1.65 5.39 22.25
C PRO A 222 -2.65 6.56 22.30
N ILE A 223 -2.75 7.33 21.21
CA ILE A 223 -3.68 8.46 21.11
C ILE A 223 -5.15 8.02 21.07
N LEU A 224 -5.45 6.90 20.40
CA LEU A 224 -6.81 6.35 20.36
C LEU A 224 -7.15 5.65 21.67
N ASP A 225 -6.20 4.94 22.24
CA ASP A 225 -6.37 4.33 23.56
C ASP A 225 -6.67 5.38 24.63
N ALA A 226 -5.94 6.50 24.65
CA ALA A 226 -6.22 7.60 25.56
C ALA A 226 -7.62 8.22 25.32
N ALA A 227 -8.07 8.30 24.06
CA ALA A 227 -9.37 8.85 23.70
C ALA A 227 -10.55 7.92 24.03
N TYR A 228 -10.38 6.60 23.90
CA TYR A 228 -11.45 5.63 24.10
C TYR A 228 -11.51 5.05 25.52
N ASN A 229 -10.36 4.88 26.16
CA ASN A 229 -10.24 4.26 27.49
C ASN A 229 -9.84 5.23 28.59
N GLY A 230 -9.43 6.45 28.25
CA GLY A 230 -9.01 7.47 29.22
C GLY A 230 -9.87 8.74 29.12
N GLU A 231 -9.30 9.84 29.61
CA GLU A 231 -9.90 11.18 29.52
C GLU A 231 -9.32 11.99 28.35
N GLY A 232 -8.63 11.32 27.41
CA GLY A 232 -8.06 11.97 26.23
C GLY A 232 -9.15 12.48 25.28
N ALA A 233 -8.89 13.62 24.63
CA ALA A 233 -9.75 14.06 23.53
C ALA A 233 -9.47 13.22 22.27
N MET A 234 -10.52 12.99 21.48
CA MET A 234 -10.36 12.41 20.13
C MET A 234 -9.46 13.33 19.28
N PRO A 235 -8.40 12.82 18.63
CA PRO A 235 -7.50 13.65 17.85
C PRO A 235 -8.21 14.30 16.67
N LYS A 236 -7.94 15.59 16.45
CA LYS A 236 -8.46 16.33 15.29
C LYS A 236 -7.57 16.07 14.07
N LEU A 237 -7.60 14.84 13.57
CA LEU A 237 -6.79 14.39 12.43
C LEU A 237 -7.00 15.25 11.17
N PHE A 238 -8.19 15.84 11.03
CA PHE A 238 -8.59 16.66 9.89
C PHE A 238 -8.52 18.17 10.15
N ALA A 239 -7.91 18.62 11.25
CA ALA A 239 -7.75 20.04 11.52
C ALA A 239 -6.99 20.73 10.38
N GLY A 240 -7.61 21.74 9.77
CA GLY A 240 -7.08 22.46 8.61
C GLY A 240 -7.12 21.68 7.30
N ALA A 241 -7.75 20.51 7.25
CA ALA A 241 -7.82 19.70 6.04
C ALA A 241 -8.81 20.30 5.01
N PRO A 242 -8.46 20.29 3.71
CA PRO A 242 -9.36 20.69 2.64
C PRO A 242 -10.69 19.92 2.64
N ASP A 243 -11.70 20.49 1.97
CA ASP A 243 -13.04 19.90 1.87
C ASP A 243 -13.09 18.60 1.04
N TRP A 244 -12.05 18.34 0.24
CA TRP A 244 -11.89 17.12 -0.54
C TRP A 244 -11.27 15.95 0.23
N VAL A 245 -10.76 16.17 1.45
CA VAL A 245 -10.27 15.09 2.34
C VAL A 245 -11.45 14.47 3.06
N VAL A 246 -12.10 13.48 2.46
CA VAL A 246 -13.38 12.92 2.90
C VAL A 246 -13.36 11.39 2.94
N ASP A 247 -14.37 10.78 3.58
CA ASP A 247 -14.45 9.32 3.77
C ASP A 247 -14.07 8.48 2.54
N PRO A 248 -14.55 8.77 1.30
CA PRO A 248 -14.22 7.95 0.13
C PRO A 248 -12.75 7.91 -0.27
N VAL A 249 -11.93 8.87 0.19
CA VAL A 249 -10.49 8.94 -0.14
C VAL A 249 -9.60 8.53 1.04
N LEU A 250 -10.22 8.25 2.19
CA LEU A 250 -9.56 7.85 3.43
C LEU A 250 -9.47 6.33 3.56
N ASN A 251 -8.56 5.89 4.44
CA ASN A 251 -8.49 4.50 4.84
C ASN A 251 -9.80 4.08 5.53
N PRO A 252 -10.33 2.87 5.24
CA PRO A 252 -11.60 2.39 5.79
C PRO A 252 -11.72 2.42 7.32
N ARG A 253 -10.59 2.46 8.04
CA ARG A 253 -10.55 2.61 9.51
C ARG A 253 -11.26 3.87 10.02
N VAL A 254 -11.47 4.88 9.17
CA VAL A 254 -12.30 6.05 9.49
C VAL A 254 -13.73 5.65 9.89
N MET A 255 -14.27 4.59 9.29
CA MET A 255 -15.62 4.10 9.56
C MET A 255 -15.71 3.28 10.85
N THR A 256 -14.60 2.69 11.27
CA THR A 256 -14.53 1.86 12.48
C THR A 256 -13.96 2.62 13.68
N GLY A 257 -13.67 3.91 13.54
CA GLY A 257 -13.04 4.71 14.59
C GLY A 257 -11.58 4.34 14.88
N MET A 258 -10.92 3.62 13.96
CA MET A 258 -9.55 3.12 14.13
C MET A 258 -8.52 3.93 13.33
N LEU A 259 -8.90 5.08 12.80
CA LEU A 259 -7.98 5.96 12.10
C LEU A 259 -7.13 6.68 13.15
N SER A 260 -5.81 6.54 13.08
CA SER A 260 -4.89 7.19 14.02
C SER A 260 -4.03 8.28 13.35
N PHE A 261 -3.99 8.33 12.02
CA PHE A 261 -3.32 9.40 11.28
C PHE A 261 -3.97 9.65 9.91
N CYS A 262 -3.83 10.90 9.46
CA CYS A 262 -4.16 11.37 8.13
C CYS A 262 -3.16 12.45 7.70
N TYR A 263 -2.58 12.26 6.52
CA TYR A 263 -1.74 13.21 5.81
C TYR A 263 -2.32 13.43 4.43
N TRP A 264 -2.21 14.65 3.91
CA TRP A 264 -2.66 14.96 2.55
C TRP A 264 -1.60 15.73 1.80
N TRP A 265 -1.48 15.43 0.52
CA TRP A 265 -0.61 16.12 -0.42
C TRP A 265 -1.43 17.14 -1.20
N GLU A 266 -0.94 18.37 -1.27
CA GLU A 266 -1.47 19.39 -2.14
C GLU A 266 -0.34 20.35 -2.55
N LYS A 267 -0.26 20.71 -3.84
CA LYS A 267 0.69 21.72 -4.35
C LYS A 267 2.15 21.43 -3.98
N GLY A 268 2.59 20.19 -4.17
CA GLY A 268 3.99 19.84 -3.95
C GLY A 268 4.39 19.64 -2.48
N GLN A 269 3.43 19.54 -1.54
CA GLN A 269 3.74 19.51 -0.11
C GLN A 269 2.76 18.60 0.65
N TRP A 270 3.30 17.85 1.63
CA TRP A 270 2.51 17.10 2.61
C TRP A 270 2.06 18.00 3.76
N TYR A 271 0.84 17.75 4.23
CA TYR A 271 0.20 18.42 5.36
C TYR A 271 -0.46 17.41 6.30
N ARG A 272 -0.69 17.83 7.54
CA ARG A 272 -1.43 17.09 8.57
C ARG A 272 -2.22 18.01 9.48
N GLY A 273 -3.25 17.46 10.13
CA GLY A 273 -3.88 18.05 11.31
C GLY A 273 -3.10 17.65 12.56
N GLU A 274 -3.81 17.12 13.56
CA GLU A 274 -3.21 16.60 14.80
C GLU A 274 -2.60 15.18 14.66
N SER A 275 -2.40 14.68 13.44
CA SER A 275 -1.72 13.40 13.21
C SER A 275 -0.31 13.41 13.81
N ALA A 276 0.07 12.31 14.47
CA ALA A 276 1.42 12.14 15.00
C ALA A 276 2.50 12.26 13.92
N PRO A 277 3.80 12.47 14.25
CA PRO A 277 4.88 12.38 13.29
C PRO A 277 4.94 11.00 12.62
N ILE A 278 5.49 10.93 11.40
CA ILE A 278 5.54 9.68 10.63
C ILE A 278 6.36 8.59 11.33
N SER A 279 7.36 8.97 12.13
CA SER A 279 8.14 8.05 12.96
C SER A 279 7.28 7.24 13.93
N GLU A 280 6.19 7.83 14.44
CA GLU A 280 5.23 7.15 15.32
C GLU A 280 4.22 6.31 14.54
N CYS A 281 4.08 6.54 13.23
CA CYS A 281 3.20 5.79 12.32
C CYS A 281 3.92 4.66 11.58
N ALA A 282 5.23 4.45 11.84
CA ALA A 282 6.08 3.57 11.03
C ALA A 282 5.57 2.12 10.93
N ALA A 283 4.93 1.60 11.98
CA ALA A 283 4.35 0.24 11.97
C ALA A 283 3.21 0.07 10.95
N ALA A 284 2.56 1.17 10.57
CA ALA A 284 1.44 1.20 9.63
C ALA A 284 1.86 1.58 8.20
N LEU A 285 3.16 1.78 7.95
CA LEU A 285 3.68 2.19 6.65
C LEU A 285 4.65 1.14 6.10
N PRO A 286 4.64 0.91 4.77
CA PRO A 286 5.72 0.16 4.14
C PRO A 286 7.02 0.96 4.19
N ALA A 287 8.15 0.28 4.01
CA ALA A 287 9.48 0.86 4.21
C ALA A 287 9.95 1.83 3.09
N VAL A 288 9.21 2.94 2.90
CA VAL A 288 9.32 3.84 1.74
C VAL A 288 10.20 5.08 1.97
N TRP A 289 10.83 5.21 3.14
CA TRP A 289 11.54 6.43 3.55
C TRP A 289 12.77 6.77 2.70
N THR A 290 13.58 5.77 2.34
CA THR A 290 14.80 5.97 1.53
C THR A 290 14.93 4.90 0.47
N GLY A 291 15.64 5.20 -0.62
CA GLY A 291 15.90 4.22 -1.68
C GLY A 291 16.66 3.01 -1.15
N ASP A 292 17.68 3.24 -0.32
CA ASP A 292 18.47 2.18 0.31
C ASP A 292 17.63 1.25 1.20
N MET A 293 16.66 1.79 1.93
CA MET A 293 15.79 0.98 2.77
C MET A 293 14.86 0.10 1.93
N VAL A 294 14.31 0.66 0.85
CA VAL A 294 13.49 -0.11 -0.10
C VAL A 294 14.33 -1.22 -0.73
N ALA A 295 15.52 -0.89 -1.24
CA ALA A 295 16.41 -1.86 -1.86
C ALA A 295 16.80 -3.00 -0.89
N LYS A 296 17.06 -2.68 0.38
CA LYS A 296 17.33 -3.69 1.42
C LYS A 296 16.13 -4.61 1.68
N VAL A 297 14.92 -4.06 1.74
CA VAL A 297 13.71 -4.88 1.92
C VAL A 297 13.48 -5.77 0.70
N VAL A 298 13.63 -5.23 -0.51
CA VAL A 298 13.52 -6.01 -1.76
C VAL A 298 14.51 -7.17 -1.78
N ALA A 299 15.79 -6.91 -1.47
CA ALA A 299 16.82 -7.95 -1.42
C ALA A 299 16.51 -9.02 -0.36
N GLY A 300 16.00 -8.62 0.81
CA GLY A 300 15.64 -9.55 1.88
C GLY A 300 14.39 -10.40 1.58
N VAL A 301 13.43 -9.86 0.82
CA VAL A 301 12.22 -10.60 0.42
C VAL A 301 12.54 -11.63 -0.66
N LEU A 302 13.40 -11.27 -1.62
CA LEU A 302 13.75 -12.12 -2.77
C LEU A 302 14.93 -13.08 -2.49
N ASP A 303 15.48 -13.07 -1.28
CA ASP A 303 16.70 -13.82 -0.89
C ASP A 303 17.85 -13.68 -1.91
N SER A 304 17.93 -12.51 -2.56
CA SER A 304 18.82 -12.25 -3.70
C SER A 304 20.04 -11.44 -3.27
N PRO A 305 21.28 -11.83 -3.66
CA PRO A 305 22.49 -11.16 -3.22
C PRO A 305 22.77 -9.82 -3.90
N SER A 306 22.01 -9.43 -4.94
CA SER A 306 22.30 -8.20 -5.71
C SER A 306 21.59 -6.96 -5.16
N ALA A 307 22.14 -6.38 -4.09
CA ALA A 307 21.68 -5.09 -3.55
C ALA A 307 21.72 -3.96 -4.60
N ASP A 308 22.67 -4.02 -5.54
CA ASP A 308 22.81 -3.06 -6.64
C ASP A 308 21.64 -3.15 -7.63
N ALA A 309 21.19 -4.36 -7.99
CA ALA A 309 20.02 -4.53 -8.85
C ALA A 309 18.76 -3.97 -8.18
N ALA A 310 18.57 -4.23 -6.87
CA ALA A 310 17.44 -3.67 -6.13
C ALA A 310 17.48 -2.13 -6.11
N ALA A 311 18.65 -1.52 -5.92
CA ALA A 311 18.82 -0.07 -5.97
C ALA A 311 18.56 0.52 -7.37
N LEU A 312 18.97 -0.19 -8.43
CA LEU A 312 18.68 0.18 -9.81
C LEU A 312 17.18 0.12 -10.11
N LEU A 313 16.47 -0.92 -9.64
CA LEU A 313 15.02 -1.03 -9.79
C LEU A 313 14.29 0.11 -9.08
N VAL A 314 14.72 0.47 -7.86
CA VAL A 314 14.18 1.64 -7.13
C VAL A 314 14.39 2.91 -7.95
N SER A 315 15.59 3.12 -8.48
CA SER A 315 15.91 4.29 -9.30
C SER A 315 15.08 4.34 -10.58
N ALA A 316 14.90 3.20 -11.26
CA ALA A 316 14.08 3.08 -12.46
C ALA A 316 12.60 3.37 -12.16
N ALA A 317 12.07 2.88 -11.04
CA ALA A 317 10.71 3.17 -10.61
C ALA A 317 10.50 4.66 -10.30
N GLN A 318 11.44 5.29 -9.60
CA GLN A 318 11.38 6.73 -9.33
C GLN A 318 11.49 7.58 -10.61
N ALA A 319 12.06 7.03 -11.68
CA ALA A 319 12.13 7.64 -13.01
C ALA A 319 10.96 7.26 -13.94
N ALA A 320 9.98 6.47 -13.47
CA ALA A 320 8.90 5.89 -14.27
C ALA A 320 9.41 5.16 -15.53
N ALA A 321 10.45 4.35 -15.34
CA ALA A 321 11.19 3.67 -16.40
C ALA A 321 11.43 2.19 -16.08
N VAL A 322 10.54 1.55 -15.33
CA VAL A 322 10.68 0.13 -14.98
C VAL A 322 10.52 -0.72 -16.24
N THR A 323 11.44 -1.64 -16.46
CA THR A 323 11.36 -2.63 -17.53
C THR A 323 11.26 -4.04 -16.95
N ARG A 324 10.82 -4.99 -17.77
CA ARG A 324 10.78 -6.40 -17.38
C ARG A 324 12.18 -6.93 -17.02
N GLU A 325 13.19 -6.50 -17.77
CA GLU A 325 14.59 -6.88 -17.55
C GLU A 325 15.10 -6.36 -16.20
N ALA A 326 14.71 -5.14 -15.80
CA ALA A 326 15.08 -4.61 -14.50
C ALA A 326 14.49 -5.44 -13.35
N ILE A 327 13.26 -5.96 -13.50
CA ILE A 327 12.65 -6.86 -12.51
C ILE A 327 13.38 -8.21 -12.49
N MET A 328 13.63 -8.80 -13.66
CA MET A 328 14.36 -10.07 -13.77
C MET A 328 15.77 -10.00 -13.17
N GLN A 329 16.46 -8.87 -13.30
CA GLN A 329 17.79 -8.67 -12.70
C GLN A 329 17.77 -8.72 -11.16
N VAL A 330 16.67 -8.31 -10.54
CA VAL A 330 16.53 -8.36 -9.07
C VAL A 330 16.13 -9.75 -8.60
N VAL A 331 15.16 -10.36 -9.30
CA VAL A 331 14.64 -11.69 -9.00
C VAL A 331 15.68 -12.79 -9.24
N GLY A 332 16.55 -12.61 -10.24
CA GLY A 332 17.57 -13.60 -10.61
C GLY A 332 17.01 -14.75 -11.43
N ASP A 333 17.68 -15.91 -11.35
CA ASP A 333 17.33 -17.13 -12.09
C ASP A 333 16.19 -17.95 -11.43
N ASP A 334 15.46 -17.35 -10.48
CA ASP A 334 14.33 -18.01 -9.83
C ASP A 334 13.17 -18.18 -10.81
N THR A 335 12.89 -19.43 -11.17
CA THR A 335 11.83 -19.80 -12.10
C THR A 335 10.43 -19.80 -11.46
N GLU A 336 10.34 -19.76 -10.12
CA GLU A 336 9.05 -19.72 -9.41
C GLU A 336 8.54 -18.30 -9.20
N ALA A 337 9.39 -17.30 -9.42
CA ALA A 337 9.04 -15.91 -9.19
C ALA A 337 8.03 -15.35 -10.21
N ASP A 338 6.98 -14.69 -9.72
CA ASP A 338 5.93 -14.06 -10.52
C ASP A 338 6.36 -12.67 -11.03
N VAL A 339 7.25 -12.68 -12.03
CA VAL A 339 7.74 -11.46 -12.70
C VAL A 339 6.60 -10.68 -13.36
N ASP A 340 5.60 -11.38 -13.91
CA ASP A 340 4.50 -10.73 -14.63
C ASP A 340 3.51 -10.05 -13.66
N GLY A 341 3.24 -10.67 -12.51
CA GLY A 341 2.50 -10.06 -11.41
C GLY A 341 3.24 -8.85 -10.82
N ALA A 342 4.56 -8.92 -10.68
CA ALA A 342 5.38 -7.79 -10.25
C ALA A 342 5.31 -6.63 -11.27
N LEU A 343 5.46 -6.93 -12.56
CA LEU A 343 5.34 -5.95 -13.64
C LEU A 343 3.95 -5.30 -13.64
N PHE A 344 2.90 -6.06 -13.36
CA PHE A 344 1.54 -5.55 -13.25
C PHE A 344 1.37 -4.53 -12.11
N GLN A 345 2.06 -4.68 -10.97
CA GLN A 345 2.06 -3.67 -9.92
C GLN A 345 2.64 -2.32 -10.41
N PHE A 346 3.73 -2.36 -11.21
CA PHE A 346 4.31 -1.16 -11.80
C PHE A 346 3.44 -0.56 -12.92
N LEU A 347 2.73 -1.39 -13.69
CA LEU A 347 1.77 -0.94 -14.70
C LEU A 347 0.62 -0.16 -14.06
N LEU A 348 0.02 -0.71 -12.99
CA LEU A 348 -1.04 -0.04 -12.24
C LEU A 348 -0.57 1.27 -11.60
N ALA A 349 0.73 1.35 -11.29
CA ALA A 349 1.35 2.56 -10.76
C ALA A 349 1.73 3.59 -11.84
N ASP A 350 1.59 3.27 -13.13
CA ASP A 350 2.06 4.08 -14.26
C ASP A 350 3.58 4.35 -14.21
N LEU A 351 4.37 3.34 -13.84
CA LEU A 351 5.82 3.43 -13.65
C LEU A 351 6.64 2.58 -14.62
N VAL A 352 5.96 1.77 -15.43
CA VAL A 352 6.63 1.04 -16.52
C VAL A 352 7.09 2.05 -17.54
N ALA A 353 8.28 1.82 -18.11
CA ALA A 353 8.75 2.59 -19.24
C ALA A 353 7.65 2.61 -20.31
N GLY A 354 7.00 3.76 -20.47
CA GLY A 354 5.83 3.84 -21.33
C GLY A 354 6.19 3.39 -22.74
N ASP A 355 5.38 2.50 -23.30
CA ASP A 355 5.18 2.45 -24.75
C ASP A 355 4.47 3.76 -25.14
N VAL A 356 5.18 4.90 -25.07
CA VAL A 356 4.91 5.94 -26.07
C VAL A 356 5.16 5.22 -27.37
N ALA A 357 4.11 4.94 -28.15
CA ALA A 357 4.22 4.21 -29.41
C ALA A 357 5.33 4.86 -30.24
N GLY A 358 6.53 4.31 -30.09
CA GLY A 358 7.74 5.04 -30.43
C GLY A 358 7.70 5.29 -31.91
N ILE A 359 8.19 6.45 -32.34
CA ILE A 359 8.34 6.66 -33.78
C ILE A 359 9.18 5.49 -34.32
N ARG A 360 8.75 4.86 -35.41
CA ARG A 360 9.49 3.73 -35.98
C ARG A 360 10.88 4.22 -36.43
N GLU A 361 11.86 3.34 -36.48
CA GLU A 361 13.20 3.62 -37.01
C GLU A 361 13.15 4.39 -38.34
N THR A 362 12.30 3.94 -39.26
CA THR A 362 12.12 4.58 -40.59
C THR A 362 11.66 6.03 -40.48
N LYS A 363 10.83 6.35 -39.48
CA LYS A 363 10.34 7.71 -39.23
C LYS A 363 11.43 8.57 -38.56
N ALA A 364 12.21 8.01 -37.64
CA ALA A 364 13.35 8.70 -37.04
C ALA A 364 14.42 9.07 -38.10
N LEU A 365 14.78 8.12 -38.97
CA LEU A 365 15.68 8.36 -40.11
C LEU A 365 15.12 9.43 -41.06
N HIS A 366 13.80 9.40 -41.33
CA HIS A 366 13.16 10.42 -42.16
C HIS A 366 13.22 11.81 -41.52
N LEU A 367 12.94 11.93 -40.21
CA LEU A 367 12.96 13.21 -39.50
C LEU A 367 14.35 13.84 -39.49
N VAL A 368 15.41 13.04 -39.31
CA VAL A 368 16.79 13.54 -39.36
C VAL A 368 17.18 13.98 -40.77
N ARG A 369 16.77 13.23 -41.81
CA ARG A 369 17.00 13.63 -43.21
C ARG A 369 16.33 14.96 -43.54
N GLU A 370 15.08 15.14 -43.10
CA GLU A 370 14.36 16.40 -43.27
C GLU A 370 15.00 17.54 -42.47
N HIS A 371 15.46 17.27 -41.24
CA HIS A 371 16.14 18.26 -40.41
C HIS A 371 17.44 18.76 -41.06
N ILE A 372 18.26 17.84 -41.60
CA ILE A 372 19.51 18.16 -42.29
C ILE A 372 19.25 18.98 -43.57
N ARG A 373 18.27 18.54 -44.39
CA ARG A 373 17.88 19.25 -45.63
C ARG A 373 17.32 20.65 -45.34
N GLY A 374 16.46 20.76 -44.33
CA GLY A 374 15.82 22.02 -43.94
C GLY A 374 16.79 23.06 -43.39
N ARG A 375 17.94 22.62 -42.83
CA ARG A 375 19.00 23.51 -42.33
C ARG A 375 20.16 23.72 -43.32
N GLY A 376 20.15 23.03 -44.47
CA GLY A 376 21.20 23.13 -45.49
C GLY A 376 22.57 22.68 -44.99
N GLU A 377 22.63 21.69 -44.10
CA GLU A 377 23.91 21.21 -43.57
C GLU A 377 24.71 20.47 -44.66
N ASP A 378 26.03 20.63 -44.65
CA ASP A 378 26.92 19.96 -45.60
C ASP A 378 27.02 18.45 -45.29
N THR A 379 26.57 17.63 -46.24
CA THR A 379 26.61 16.16 -46.17
C THR A 379 27.66 15.53 -47.08
N THR A 380 28.57 16.32 -47.67
CA THR A 380 29.55 15.85 -48.67
C THR A 380 30.47 14.74 -48.13
N GLY A 381 30.64 14.65 -46.80
CA GLY A 381 31.41 13.60 -46.12
C GLY A 381 30.62 12.42 -45.53
N TYR A 382 29.28 12.41 -45.62
CA TYR A 382 28.43 11.34 -45.06
C TYR A 382 27.05 11.30 -45.76
N PRO A 383 26.82 10.40 -46.73
CA PRO A 383 25.55 10.32 -47.43
C PRO A 383 24.37 10.04 -46.50
N LEU A 384 23.26 10.76 -46.67
CA LEU A 384 22.04 10.56 -45.85
C LEU A 384 21.41 9.16 -45.97
N SER A 385 21.79 8.40 -47.00
CA SER A 385 21.41 7.00 -47.21
C SER A 385 22.13 6.03 -46.26
N THR A 386 23.29 6.42 -45.69
CA THR A 386 24.09 5.54 -44.82
C THR A 386 23.79 5.71 -43.34
N LEU A 387 22.90 6.65 -42.96
CA LEU A 387 22.47 6.84 -41.57
C LEU A 387 21.96 5.53 -40.95
N ARG A 388 22.31 5.33 -39.68
CA ARG A 388 21.85 4.24 -38.82
C ARG A 388 21.17 4.83 -37.61
N ALA A 389 20.06 4.23 -37.20
CA ALA A 389 19.38 4.58 -35.98
C ALA A 389 19.61 3.48 -34.94
N GLU A 390 19.85 3.90 -33.71
CA GLU A 390 20.01 3.05 -32.55
C GLU A 390 18.96 3.45 -31.53
N ARG A 391 18.19 2.48 -31.02
CA ARG A 391 17.09 2.76 -30.08
C ARG A 391 17.68 3.20 -28.73
N ILE A 392 17.09 4.22 -28.13
CA ILE A 392 17.37 4.67 -26.77
C ILE A 392 16.06 4.72 -25.96
N SER A 393 16.17 4.89 -24.64
CA SER A 393 15.08 4.87 -23.65
C SER A 393 13.82 5.67 -24.05
N VAL A 394 13.97 6.83 -24.71
CA VAL A 394 12.86 7.73 -25.09
C VAL A 394 12.94 8.20 -26.56
N GLY A 395 13.53 7.40 -27.44
CA GLY A 395 13.69 7.79 -28.85
C GLY A 395 14.77 7.02 -29.61
N TRP A 396 15.44 7.71 -30.53
CA TRP A 396 16.48 7.15 -31.41
C TRP A 396 17.72 8.04 -31.46
N MET A 397 18.90 7.44 -31.37
CA MET A 397 20.15 8.08 -31.74
C MET A 397 20.44 7.77 -33.22
N VAL A 398 20.64 8.79 -34.05
CA VAL A 398 20.91 8.66 -35.48
C VAL A 398 22.29 9.23 -35.81
N ARG A 399 23.12 8.39 -36.42
CA ARG A 399 24.50 8.75 -36.81
C ARG A 399 24.90 8.06 -38.11
N SER A 400 25.92 8.59 -38.79
CA SER A 400 26.55 7.89 -39.91
C SER A 400 27.61 6.92 -39.37
N PRO A 401 27.61 5.64 -39.77
CA PRO A 401 28.66 4.70 -39.38
C PRO A 401 30.03 5.18 -39.88
N VAL A 402 31.06 4.93 -39.08
CA VAL A 402 32.46 5.21 -39.42
C VAL A 402 33.08 3.90 -39.91
N PRO A 403 33.69 3.86 -41.11
CA PRO A 403 34.44 2.68 -41.57
C PRO A 403 35.58 2.36 -40.61
N ASP A 404 35.93 1.08 -40.48
CA ASP A 404 37.07 0.66 -39.67
C ASP A 404 38.34 1.38 -40.17
N ASN A 405 39.10 1.96 -39.23
CA ASN A 405 40.39 2.66 -39.40
C ASN A 405 40.36 4.17 -39.74
N GLU A 406 39.23 4.86 -39.61
CA GLU A 406 39.16 6.33 -39.73
C GLU A 406 38.67 7.03 -38.45
N ILE A 407 39.30 8.15 -38.09
CA ILE A 407 38.81 9.05 -37.03
C ILE A 407 37.93 10.10 -37.71
N ALA A 408 36.62 10.00 -37.51
CA ALA A 408 35.66 10.97 -38.04
C ALA A 408 35.60 12.23 -37.17
N LEU A 409 36.44 13.22 -37.49
CA LEU A 409 36.28 14.58 -36.98
C LEU A 409 35.04 15.22 -37.65
N ASP A 410 34.19 15.85 -36.84
CA ASP A 410 33.06 16.70 -37.26
C ASP A 410 31.77 16.00 -37.75
N ARG A 411 31.52 14.73 -37.40
CA ARG A 411 30.23 14.06 -37.69
C ARG A 411 29.20 14.34 -36.59
N ALA A 412 28.07 14.92 -36.98
CA ALA A 412 26.96 15.22 -36.08
C ALA A 412 26.21 13.95 -35.62
N VAL A 413 25.92 13.85 -34.34
CA VAL A 413 25.01 12.85 -33.76
C VAL A 413 23.67 13.51 -33.51
N PHE A 414 22.59 12.91 -34.03
CA PHE A 414 21.23 13.39 -33.86
C PHE A 414 20.47 12.49 -32.89
N TYR A 415 19.59 13.08 -32.11
CA TYR A 415 18.69 12.41 -31.19
C TYR A 415 17.26 12.76 -31.58
N VAL A 416 16.43 11.75 -31.78
CA VAL A 416 15.03 11.92 -32.16
C VAL A 416 14.16 11.37 -31.05
N ALA A 417 13.38 12.23 -30.40
CA ALA A 417 12.53 11.82 -29.30
C ALA A 417 11.27 11.12 -29.83
N ASP A 418 10.60 10.32 -29.01
CA ASP A 418 9.38 9.62 -29.43
C ASP A 418 8.20 10.57 -29.70
N ASP A 419 8.29 11.83 -29.30
CA ASP A 419 7.38 12.92 -29.69
C ASP A 419 7.73 13.55 -31.06
N GLY A 420 8.77 13.05 -31.74
CA GLY A 420 9.23 13.49 -33.06
C GLY A 420 10.21 14.67 -33.06
N VAL A 421 10.63 15.17 -31.90
CA VAL A 421 11.59 16.28 -31.81
C VAL A 421 13.00 15.81 -32.14
N VAL A 422 13.70 16.54 -33.02
CA VAL A 422 15.10 16.25 -33.42
C VAL A 422 16.05 17.24 -32.73
N GLU A 423 17.03 16.72 -31.98
CA GLU A 423 18.10 17.46 -31.32
C GLU A 423 19.47 17.05 -31.89
N ARG A 424 20.39 18.00 -32.06
CA ARG A 424 21.76 17.74 -32.52
C ARG A 424 22.72 17.87 -31.33
N SER A 425 23.59 16.89 -31.15
CA SER A 425 24.66 16.94 -30.16
C SER A 425 25.96 17.49 -30.77
N SER A 426 26.68 18.31 -30.01
CA SER A 426 28.03 18.76 -30.33
C SER A 426 29.07 17.81 -29.73
N SER A 427 30.23 17.68 -30.38
CA SER A 427 31.33 16.78 -30.00
C SER A 427 31.97 17.03 -28.62
N SER A 428 31.53 18.07 -27.90
CA SER A 428 32.05 18.50 -26.60
C SER A 428 31.32 17.91 -25.38
N VAL A 429 30.20 17.19 -25.57
CA VAL A 429 29.40 16.64 -24.47
C VAL A 429 29.50 15.10 -24.44
N PRO A 430 29.81 14.48 -23.28
CA PRO A 430 29.77 13.02 -23.16
C PRO A 430 28.39 12.45 -23.53
N LEU A 431 28.37 11.36 -24.30
CA LEU A 431 27.15 10.74 -24.84
C LEU A 431 26.11 10.43 -23.75
N SER A 432 26.57 9.86 -22.63
CA SER A 432 25.73 9.50 -21.48
C SER A 432 25.07 10.72 -20.83
N ALA A 433 25.81 11.82 -20.70
CA ALA A 433 25.30 13.08 -20.15
C ALA A 433 24.25 13.70 -21.08
N PHE A 434 24.46 13.64 -22.39
CA PHE A 434 23.49 14.14 -23.37
C PHE A 434 22.19 13.32 -23.36
N ILE A 435 22.27 11.98 -23.32
CA ILE A 435 21.09 11.11 -23.26
C ILE A 435 20.24 11.40 -22.02
N THR A 436 20.89 11.59 -20.86
CA THR A 436 20.20 11.90 -19.59
C THR A 436 19.43 13.22 -19.66
N ASP A 437 20.05 14.24 -20.26
CA ASP A 437 19.46 15.57 -20.38
C ASP A 437 18.37 15.64 -21.47
N PHE A 438 18.57 14.88 -22.55
CA PHE A 438 17.57 14.65 -23.59
C PHE A 438 16.31 13.97 -23.05
N GLU A 439 16.46 12.93 -22.21
CA GLU A 439 15.36 12.28 -21.51
C GLU A 439 14.58 13.24 -20.62
N ARG A 440 15.31 14.05 -19.84
CA ARG A 440 14.70 15.06 -18.98
C ARG A 440 13.85 16.04 -19.80
N ARG A 441 14.37 16.53 -20.93
CA ARG A 441 13.64 17.45 -21.82
C ARG A 441 12.41 16.80 -22.46
N PHE A 442 12.52 15.55 -22.91
CA PHE A 442 11.37 14.81 -23.43
C PHE A 442 10.25 14.70 -22.38
N ARG A 443 10.60 14.30 -21.15
CA ARG A 443 9.64 14.22 -20.04
C ARG A 443 8.98 15.57 -19.75
N LEU A 444 9.74 16.66 -19.71
CA LEU A 444 9.17 18.02 -19.53
C LEU A 444 8.14 18.38 -20.61
N ARG A 445 8.35 17.96 -21.87
CA ARG A 445 7.41 18.22 -22.98
C ARG A 445 6.16 17.36 -22.89
N VAL A 446 6.32 16.07 -22.60
CA VAL A 446 5.19 15.13 -22.47
C VAL A 446 4.33 15.47 -21.24
N SER A 447 4.96 15.81 -20.12
CA SER A 447 4.27 16.22 -18.89
C SER A 447 3.62 17.61 -18.97
N GLY A 448 4.05 18.46 -19.91
CA GLY A 448 3.46 19.79 -20.16
C GLY A 448 2.30 19.81 -21.18
N GLY A 449 2.01 18.68 -21.83
CA GLY A 449 1.11 18.60 -22.98
C GLY A 449 -0.39 18.40 -22.67
N THR A 450 -0.77 18.16 -21.42
CA THR A 450 -2.18 17.90 -21.03
C THR A 450 -2.92 19.19 -20.66
N LEU A 451 -3.30 19.97 -21.68
CA LEU A 451 -4.39 20.96 -21.60
C LEU A 451 -5.51 20.49 -22.54
N PRO A 452 -6.79 20.46 -22.11
CA PRO A 452 -7.87 19.99 -22.96
C PRO A 452 -8.06 20.96 -24.13
N ALA A 453 -8.24 20.39 -25.32
CA ALA A 453 -8.64 21.10 -26.52
C ALA A 453 -9.88 21.95 -26.22
N ARG A 454 -9.75 23.27 -26.38
CA ARG A 454 -10.88 24.19 -26.48
C ARG A 454 -11.76 23.74 -27.65
N GLY A 455 -12.91 23.13 -27.32
CA GLY A 455 -13.98 22.87 -28.28
C GLY A 455 -14.52 24.20 -28.79
N GLY A 456 -14.23 24.51 -30.05
CA GLY A 456 -14.93 25.51 -30.83
C GLY A 456 -15.75 24.83 -31.90
N ARG A 457 -17.04 24.65 -31.63
CA ARG A 457 -18.17 25.03 -32.49
C ARG A 457 -19.48 24.75 -31.78
#